data_AF-A0A662HU80-F1
#
_entry.id   AF-A0A662HU80-F1
#
_cell.length_a   1.000
_cell.length_b   1.000
_cell.length_c   1.000
_cell.angle_alpha   90.00
_cell.angle_beta   90.00
_cell.angle_gamma   90.00
#
_symmetry.space_group_name_H-M   'P 1'
#
loop_
_entity.id
_entity.type
_entity.pdbx_description
1 polymer ?
#
loop_
_entity_poly.entity_id
_entity_poly.type
_entity_poly.pdbx_seq_one_letter_code
_entity_poly.pdbx_strand_id
1 'polypeptide(L)' 'KLEKEVNPVIMIGGFPHGEFKDETLKLTDEKICIDPKPLDTWIVASRVIAAYEAKIGLPEKRLKIQP' A
#
# COMPACT_ATOMS: atom_id res chain seq x y z
N LYS A 1 11.22 -0.53 2.86
CA LYS A 1 10.86 -1.81 3.50
C LYS A 1 10.12 -2.73 2.54
N LEU A 2 8.98 -2.33 1.97
CA LEU A 2 8.20 -3.12 1.00
C LEU A 2 9.02 -3.63 -0.19
N GLU A 3 9.97 -2.83 -0.68
CA GLU A 3 10.86 -3.19 -1.80
C GLU A 3 11.84 -4.34 -1.48
N LYS A 4 11.96 -4.72 -0.20
CA LYS A 4 12.81 -5.84 0.24
C LYS A 4 12.03 -7.14 0.39
N GLU A 5 10.70 -7.07 0.43
CA GLU A 5 9.84 -8.24 0.53
C GLU A 5 9.61 -8.85 -0.85
N VAL A 6 9.65 -10.18 -0.93
CA VAL A 6 9.49 -10.89 -2.22
C VAL A 6 8.06 -10.75 -2.75
N ASN A 7 7.06 -10.85 -1.85
CA ASN A 7 5.64 -10.73 -2.18
C ASN A 7 4.91 -9.99 -1.04
N PRO A 8 5.08 -8.66 -0.94
CA PRO A 8 4.44 -7.91 0.13
C PRO A 8 2.92 -7.92 -0.03
N VAL A 9 2.21 -8.10 1.08
CA VAL A 9 0.75 -7.93 1.16
C VAL A 9 0.46 -6.66 1.94
N ILE A 10 -0.39 -5.81 1.39
CA ILE A 10 -0.80 -4.56 2.03
C ILE A 10 -2.29 -4.63 2.32
N MET A 11 -2.63 -4.51 3.60
CA MET A 11 -4.01 -4.55 4.08
C MET A 11 -4.50 -3.12 4.31
N ILE A 12 -5.56 -2.71 3.59
CA ILE A 12 -6.14 -1.36 3.67
C ILE A 12 -7.61 -1.51 4.06
N GLY A 13 -8.05 -0.76 5.07
CA GLY A 13 -9.45 -0.73 5.48
C GLY A 13 -10.31 -0.06 4.41
N GLY A 14 -11.28 -0.80 3.86
CA GLY A 14 -12.24 -0.32 2.86
C GLY A 14 -13.62 -0.03 3.41
N PHE A 15 -13.74 0.19 4.71
CA PHE A 15 -15.01 0.44 5.40
C PHE A 15 -15.25 1.96 5.58
N PRO A 16 -16.49 2.44 5.46
CA PRO A 16 -16.80 3.87 5.66
C PRO A 16 -16.57 4.31 7.11
N HIS A 17 -16.81 3.43 8.08
CA HIS A 17 -16.56 3.65 9.50
C HIS A 17 -16.08 2.37 10.18
N GLY A 18 -15.41 2.54 11.32
CA GLY A 18 -14.90 1.44 12.14
C GLY A 18 -13.41 1.21 11.93
N GLU A 19 -12.95 0.04 12.37
CA GLU A 19 -11.57 -0.40 12.25
C GLU A 19 -11.51 -1.92 12.06
N PHE A 20 -10.33 -2.45 11.74
CA PHE A 20 -10.12 -3.89 11.74
C PHE A 20 -10.29 -4.44 13.15
N LYS A 21 -10.88 -5.64 13.24
CA LYS A 21 -10.90 -6.38 14.51
C LYS A 21 -9.50 -6.87 14.87
N ASP A 22 -9.26 -7.07 16.16
CA ASP A 22 -7.98 -7.58 16.66
C ASP A 22 -7.58 -8.92 16.03
N GLU A 23 -8.54 -9.81 15.76
CA GLU A 23 -8.23 -11.08 15.10
C GLU A 23 -7.71 -10.89 13.67
N THR A 24 -8.19 -9.86 12.97
CA THR A 24 -7.71 -9.53 11.62
C THR A 24 -6.34 -8.87 11.68
N LEU A 25 -6.09 -8.00 12.67
CA LEU A 25 -4.78 -7.34 12.84
C LEU A 25 -3.68 -8.33 13.20
N LYS A 26 -3.99 -9.46 13.87
CA LYS A 26 -3.04 -10.54 14.15
C LYS A 26 -2.48 -11.23 12.91
N LEU A 27 -3.09 -11.05 11.73
CA LEU A 27 -2.59 -11.57 10.46
C LEU A 27 -1.49 -10.67 9.85
N THR A 28 -1.23 -9.49 10.43
CA THR A 28 -0.25 -8.53 9.92
C THR A 28 1.04 -8.56 10.72
N ASP A 29 2.18 -8.48 10.02
CA ASP A 29 3.50 -8.40 10.65
C ASP A 29 3.78 -7.00 11.23
N GLU A 30 3.31 -5.95 10.56
CA GLU A 30 3.54 -4.56 10.95
C GLU A 30 2.30 -3.67 10.69
N LYS A 31 2.08 -2.67 11.56
CA LYS A 31 1.10 -1.58 11.37
C LYS A 31 1.85 -0.28 11.10
N ILE A 32 1.55 0.38 9.98
CA ILE A 32 2.26 1.58 9.52
C ILE A 32 1.27 2.74 9.34
N CYS A 33 1.65 3.93 9.82
CA CYS A 33 0.95 5.18 9.56
C CYS A 33 1.65 5.94 8.42
N ILE A 34 0.94 6.23 7.33
CA ILE A 34 1.49 6.93 6.14
C ILE A 34 1.19 8.43 6.10
N ASP A 35 0.30 8.90 6.97
CA ASP A 35 -0.12 10.29 7.08
C ASP A 35 -0.68 10.57 8.48
N PRO A 36 -0.35 11.71 9.11
CA PRO A 36 -0.92 12.07 10.41
C PRO A 36 -2.42 12.39 10.35
N LYS A 37 -2.99 12.68 9.17
CA LYS A 37 -4.42 12.92 9.00
C LYS A 37 -5.14 11.66 8.50
N PRO A 38 -6.44 11.50 8.81
CA PRO A 38 -7.25 10.47 8.20
C PRO A 38 -7.32 10.70 6.69
N LEU A 39 -7.19 9.63 5.91
CA LEU A 39 -7.29 9.65 4.47
C LEU A 39 -8.37 8.66 4.01
N ASP A 40 -9.06 9.00 2.93
CA ASP A 40 -9.94 8.05 2.25
C ASP A 40 -9.13 6.84 1.76
N THR A 41 -9.75 5.66 1.79
CA THR A 41 -9.13 4.39 1.38
C THR A 41 -8.48 4.48 0.00
N TRP A 42 -9.11 5.13 -0.97
CA TRP A 42 -8.56 5.27 -2.32
C TRP A 42 -7.29 6.13 -2.35
N ILE A 43 -7.14 7.11 -1.44
CA ILE A 43 -5.94 7.92 -1.34
C ILE A 43 -4.81 7.07 -0.76
N VAL A 44 -5.10 6.28 0.27
CA VAL A 44 -4.12 5.34 0.83
C VAL A 44 -3.65 4.35 -0.23
N ALA A 45 -4.58 3.72 -0.95
CA ALA A 45 -4.27 2.77 -2.02
C ALA A 45 -3.43 3.44 -3.13
N SER A 46 -3.83 4.62 -3.61
CA SER A 46 -3.10 5.34 -4.65
C SER A 46 -1.67 5.70 -4.22
N ARG A 47 -1.48 6.23 -3.00
CA ARG A 47 -0.15 6.59 -2.48
C ARG A 47 0.75 5.36 -2.32
N VAL A 48 0.20 4.26 -1.82
CA VAL A 48 0.93 3.00 -1.65
C VAL A 48 1.39 2.46 -3.00
N ILE A 49 0.49 2.37 -3.98
CA ILE A 49 0.80 1.89 -5.33
C ILE A 49 1.86 2.78 -5.96
N ALA A 50 1.63 4.10 -6.00
CA ALA A 50 2.57 5.04 -6.62
C ALA A 50 3.97 4.99 -5.96
N ALA A 51 4.04 4.86 -4.64
CA ALA A 51 5.31 4.72 -3.93
C ALA A 51 6.03 3.40 -4.30
N TYR A 52 5.28 2.29 -4.40
CA TYR A 52 5.83 1.01 -4.82
C TYR A 52 6.32 1.05 -6.26
N GLU A 53 5.52 1.58 -7.19
CA GLU A 53 5.87 1.76 -8.59
C GLU A 53 7.17 2.55 -8.76
N ALA A 54 7.30 3.68 -8.06
CA ALA A 54 8.50 4.51 -8.07
C ALA A 54 9.73 3.75 -7.55
N LYS A 55 9.55 2.88 -6.54
CA LYS A 55 10.65 2.07 -5.99
C LYS A 55 11.11 0.95 -6.91
N ILE A 56 10.19 0.32 -7.64
CA ILE A 56 10.54 -0.75 -8.60
C ILE A 56 10.91 -0.21 -9.99
N GLY A 57 10.89 1.11 -10.19
CA GLY A 57 11.16 1.76 -11.47
C GLY A 57 10.13 1.40 -12.54
N LEU A 58 8.87 1.16 -12.15
CA LEU A 58 7.82 0.80 -13.09
C LEU A 58 7.54 1.91 -14.11
N PRO A 59 7.49 3.20 -13.74
CA PRO A 59 7.25 4.28 -14.70
C PRO A 59 8.27 4.35 -15.82
N GLU A 60 9.54 4.01 -15.58
CA GLU A 60 10.58 3.98 -16.62
C GLU A 60 10.46 2.70 -17.44
N LYS A 61 10.20 1.56 -16.79
CA LYS A 61 10.01 0.27 -17.46
C LYS A 61 8.83 0.31 -18.43
N ARG A 62 7.70 0.91 -18.05
CA ARG A 62 6.51 1.01 -18.92
C ARG A 62 6.79 1.82 -20.19
N LEU A 63 7.67 2.83 -20.12
CA LEU A 63 8.00 3.70 -21.25
C LEU A 63 8.97 3.04 -22.23
N LYS A 64 9.74 2.05 -21.78
CA LYS A 64 10.63 1.23 -22.61
C LYS A 64 9.88 0.13 -23.37
N ILE A 65 8.69 -0.23 -22.91
CA ILE A 65 7.76 -1.11 -23.61
C ILE A 65 6.91 -0.22 -24.52
N GLN A 66 7.50 0.28 -25.60
CA GLN A 66 6.72 0.79 -26.74
C GLN A 66 6.55 -0.36 -27.74
N PRO A 67 5.36 -0.52 -28.35
CA PRO A 67 5.12 -1.55 -29.37
C PRO A 67 6.03 -1.39 -30.59
#